data_AF-A0A4Y7QLJ6-F1
#
_entry.id   AF-A0A4Y7QLJ6-F1
#
_cell.length_a   1.000
_cell.length_b   1.000
_cell.length_c   1.000
_cell.angle_alpha   90.00
_cell.angle_beta   90.00
_cell.angle_gamma   90.00
#
_symmetry.space_group_name_H-M   'P 1'
#
loop_
_entity.id
_entity.type
_entity.pdbx_description
1 polymer ?
#
loop_
_entity_poly.entity_id
_entity_poly.type
_entity_poly.pdbx_seq_one_letter_code
_entity_poly.pdbx_strand_id
1 'polypeptide(L)'
;MSSLRNSLHRRNHKERSQLSHRARFGILEKHKDYVLRARDFHSKQDRIKRLKQKAAERNKDEFYFGMIRQKTEGGVHVQDRGNEALPIDIVKVLKTQDENYIRTARASGLKKIEKLKSQLTSLADLFEQNASADENREDKLSNEELELLRKAGILQGNSPSSSCRKAKKHFIFVENEEEAQKYTQRSQQSATPAVDESADIDDVDLGWKQPIKSLEAKKKRRKSIPEADMEDQHVVAQERRESASKHRSHLLKELSARLARDIQLRYAERELEMQRLMMGKGARRKVRGAERVDSGAEDGESDDGEDDDGRRKGGSSGKGINDKAYKPRVYKWKVERKR
;
A
#
# COMPACT_ATOMS: atom_id res chain seq x y z
N MET A 1 9.73 -48.93 58.95
CA MET A 1 9.08 -49.89 58.02
C MET A 1 7.59 -49.63 58.01
N SER A 2 7.00 -49.27 56.87
CA SER A 2 5.56 -49.04 56.71
C SER A 2 4.91 -50.19 55.95
N SER A 3 4.87 -51.39 56.54
CA SER A 3 4.50 -52.62 55.83
C SER A 3 3.01 -52.78 55.52
N LEU A 4 2.10 -52.00 56.12
CA LEU A 4 0.65 -52.03 55.83
C LEU A 4 0.10 -50.77 55.14
N ARG A 5 0.95 -49.77 54.83
CA ARG A 5 0.48 -48.47 54.27
C ARG A 5 0.21 -48.50 52.76
N ASN A 6 0.64 -49.55 52.05
CA ASN A 6 0.44 -49.75 50.62
C ASN A 6 -0.75 -50.67 50.27
N SER A 7 -1.39 -51.33 51.26
CA SER A 7 -2.53 -52.23 51.00
C SER A 7 -3.87 -51.51 50.83
N LEU A 8 -3.96 -50.23 51.22
CA LEU A 8 -5.16 -49.40 51.03
C LEU A 8 -4.80 -48.17 50.20
N HIS A 9 -5.45 -48.00 49.06
CA HIS A 9 -5.25 -46.81 48.22
C HIS A 9 -5.65 -45.54 48.99
N ARG A 10 -4.68 -44.64 49.17
CA ARG A 10 -4.93 -43.31 49.74
C ARG A 10 -5.56 -42.40 48.68
N ARG A 11 -6.64 -41.72 49.05
CA ARG A 11 -7.31 -40.76 48.15
C ARG A 11 -6.38 -39.59 47.85
N ASN A 12 -6.23 -39.26 46.57
CA ASN A 12 -5.56 -38.04 46.15
C ASN A 12 -6.47 -36.83 46.42
N HIS A 13 -5.99 -35.85 47.19
CA HIS A 13 -6.70 -34.61 47.47
C HIS A 13 -6.35 -33.56 46.41
N LYS A 14 -7.33 -33.17 45.59
CA LYS A 14 -7.17 -32.15 44.55
C LYS A 14 -7.18 -30.75 45.18
N GLU A 15 -6.39 -29.85 44.62
CA GLU A 15 -6.32 -28.44 45.03
C GLU A 15 -7.52 -27.65 44.46
N ARG A 16 -8.00 -26.64 45.19
CA ARG A 16 -9.14 -25.79 44.78
C ARG A 16 -8.69 -24.65 43.87
N SER A 17 -9.53 -24.30 42.90
CA SER A 17 -9.36 -23.12 42.03
C SER A 17 -9.62 -21.79 42.76
N GLN A 18 -9.32 -20.68 42.08
CA GLN A 18 -9.68 -19.32 42.50
C GLN A 18 -11.21 -19.12 42.44
N LEU A 19 -11.75 -18.26 43.31
CA LEU A 19 -13.17 -17.87 43.27
C LEU A 19 -13.49 -17.16 41.95
N SER A 20 -14.64 -17.47 41.34
CA SER A 20 -15.05 -16.91 40.04
C SER A 20 -15.04 -15.37 40.00
N HIS A 21 -15.60 -14.72 41.02
CA HIS A 21 -15.61 -13.25 41.12
C HIS A 21 -14.21 -12.64 41.28
N ARG A 22 -13.21 -13.42 41.73
CA ARG A 22 -11.82 -12.99 41.91
C ARG A 22 -10.89 -13.46 40.80
N ALA A 23 -11.43 -14.06 39.73
CA ALA A 23 -10.63 -14.53 38.59
C ALA A 23 -9.78 -13.43 37.93
N ARG A 24 -10.18 -12.16 38.05
CA ARG A 24 -9.41 -11.00 37.58
C ARG A 24 -8.00 -10.89 38.17
N PHE A 25 -7.76 -11.44 39.36
CA PHE A 25 -6.45 -11.41 40.04
C PHE A 25 -5.54 -12.58 39.66
N GLY A 26 -5.98 -13.44 38.74
CA GLY A 26 -5.23 -14.62 38.32
C GLY A 26 -5.36 -15.80 39.29
N ILE A 27 -4.35 -16.67 39.27
CA ILE A 27 -4.36 -17.93 40.02
C ILE A 27 -4.31 -17.68 41.54
N LEU A 28 -5.08 -18.47 42.30
CA LEU A 28 -5.01 -18.44 43.75
C LEU A 28 -3.78 -19.20 44.21
N GLU A 29 -2.71 -18.46 44.50
CA GLU A 29 -1.45 -19.02 44.97
C GLU A 29 -1.64 -19.92 46.21
N LYS A 30 -0.97 -21.08 46.18
CA LYS A 30 -0.93 -22.03 47.29
C LYS A 30 0.45 -22.01 47.95
N HIS A 31 0.60 -22.79 49.02
CA HIS A 31 1.85 -22.85 49.75
C HIS A 31 3.06 -23.21 48.86
N LYS A 32 2.87 -24.11 47.88
CA LYS A 32 3.92 -24.47 46.92
C LYS A 32 4.39 -23.26 46.11
N ASP A 33 3.46 -22.46 45.60
CA ASP A 33 3.75 -21.25 44.83
C ASP A 33 4.42 -20.17 45.71
N TYR A 34 3.91 -20.01 46.94
CA TYR A 34 4.51 -19.12 47.93
C TYR A 34 5.97 -19.49 48.21
N VAL A 35 6.28 -20.78 48.41
CA VAL A 35 7.64 -21.24 48.66
C VAL A 35 8.55 -20.94 47.46
N LEU A 36 8.07 -21.14 46.22
CA LEU A 36 8.84 -20.78 45.01
C LEU A 36 9.11 -19.27 44.94
N ARG A 37 8.08 -18.45 45.15
CA ARG A 37 8.21 -16.98 45.17
C ARG A 37 9.15 -16.50 46.28
N ALA A 38 9.02 -17.04 47.49
CA ALA A 38 9.86 -16.68 48.62
C ALA A 38 11.31 -17.05 48.35
N ARG A 39 11.59 -18.24 47.80
CA ARG A 39 12.95 -18.66 47.44
C ARG A 39 13.56 -17.77 46.35
N ASP A 40 12.81 -17.41 45.31
CA ASP A 40 13.28 -16.48 44.28
C ASP A 40 13.57 -15.08 44.84
N PHE A 41 12.69 -14.56 45.71
CA PHE A 41 12.89 -13.27 46.36
C PHE A 41 14.17 -13.26 47.22
N HIS A 42 14.35 -14.26 48.08
CA HIS A 42 15.56 -14.37 48.91
C HIS A 42 16.81 -14.56 48.06
N SER A 43 16.75 -15.35 46.99
CA SER A 43 17.87 -15.51 46.04
C SER A 43 18.29 -14.17 45.40
N LYS A 44 17.31 -13.36 45.00
CA LYS A 44 17.56 -12.01 44.46
C LYS A 44 18.11 -11.06 45.53
N GLN A 45 17.56 -11.09 46.74
CA GLN A 45 18.06 -10.30 47.86
C GLN A 45 19.52 -10.64 48.21
N ASP A 46 19.85 -11.93 48.30
CA ASP A 46 21.21 -12.39 48.56
C ASP A 46 22.18 -11.96 47.46
N ARG A 47 21.75 -12.04 46.19
CA ARG A 47 22.54 -11.56 45.05
C ARG A 47 22.79 -10.06 45.14
N ILE A 48 21.76 -9.26 45.44
CA ILE A 48 21.89 -7.81 45.59
C ILE A 48 22.80 -7.47 46.78
N LYS A 49 22.67 -8.17 47.92
CA LYS A 49 23.52 -7.98 49.09
C LYS A 49 25.00 -8.24 48.76
N ARG A 50 25.29 -9.34 48.04
CA ARG A 50 26.66 -9.64 47.57
C ARG A 50 27.18 -8.58 46.61
N LEU A 51 26.36 -8.09 45.68
CA LEU A 51 26.76 -7.02 44.74
C LEU A 51 27.04 -5.70 45.48
N LYS A 52 26.23 -5.35 46.50
CA LYS A 52 26.47 -4.19 47.36
C LYS A 52 27.78 -4.30 48.13
N GLN A 53 28.07 -5.46 48.70
CA GLN A 53 29.32 -5.71 49.39
C GLN A 53 30.53 -5.56 48.45
N LYS A 54 30.48 -6.19 47.28
CA LYS A 54 31.52 -6.03 46.24
C LYS A 54 31.72 -4.58 45.80
N ALA A 55 30.64 -3.81 45.68
CA ALA A 55 30.73 -2.40 45.33
C ALA A 55 31.34 -1.56 46.46
N ALA A 56 31.07 -1.89 47.72
CA ALA A 56 31.61 -1.19 48.89
C ALA A 56 33.11 -1.49 49.11
N GLU A 57 33.52 -2.74 48.88
CA GLU A 57 34.90 -3.23 49.03
C GLU A 57 35.78 -2.96 47.78
N ARG A 58 35.28 -2.21 46.79
CA ARG A 58 35.99 -1.96 45.52
C ARG A 58 37.25 -1.11 45.74
N ASN A 59 38.39 -1.58 45.25
CA ASN A 59 39.61 -0.77 45.19
C ASN A 59 39.48 0.31 44.09
N LYS A 60 39.72 1.58 44.44
CA LYS A 60 39.58 2.70 43.50
C LYS A 60 40.66 2.70 42.42
N ASP A 61 41.82 2.14 42.72
CA ASP A 61 43.00 2.13 41.85
C ASP A 61 43.15 0.79 41.09
N GLU A 62 42.11 -0.04 41.06
CA GLU A 62 42.14 -1.29 40.31
C GLU A 62 42.25 -1.04 38.79
N PHE A 63 43.14 -1.79 38.13
CA PHE A 63 43.31 -1.73 36.69
C PHE A 63 43.27 -3.13 36.08
N TYR A 64 42.35 -3.33 35.14
CA TYR A 64 42.26 -4.54 34.31
C TYR A 64 42.47 -4.17 32.84
N PHE A 65 43.18 -5.00 32.07
CA PHE A 65 43.42 -4.75 30.64
C PHE A 65 42.14 -4.61 29.80
N GLY A 66 41.02 -5.20 30.25
CA GLY A 66 39.71 -5.04 29.62
C GLY A 66 39.19 -3.59 29.63
N MET A 67 39.62 -2.78 30.61
CA MET A 67 39.24 -1.37 30.75
C MET A 67 39.76 -0.50 29.59
N ILE A 68 40.73 -0.97 28.81
CA ILE A 68 41.24 -0.25 27.63
C ILE A 68 40.20 -0.24 26.50
N ARG A 69 39.46 -1.32 26.33
CA ARG A 69 38.50 -1.51 25.21
C ARG A 69 37.06 -1.24 25.64
N GLN A 70 36.76 -1.44 26.92
CA GLN A 70 35.43 -1.29 27.47
C GLN A 70 35.21 0.14 27.97
N LYS A 71 34.01 0.65 27.74
CA LYS A 71 33.60 1.98 28.20
C LYS A 71 32.42 1.91 29.15
N THR A 72 32.31 2.94 29.96
CA THR A 72 31.22 3.13 30.92
C THR A 72 30.63 4.52 30.65
N GLU A 73 29.33 4.60 30.40
CA GLU A 73 28.62 5.85 30.18
C GLU A 73 27.65 6.07 31.36
N GLY A 74 27.79 7.18 32.08
CA GLY A 74 26.96 7.47 33.26
C GLY A 74 27.06 6.42 34.38
N GLY A 75 28.19 5.71 34.48
CA GLY A 75 28.38 4.64 35.48
C GLY A 75 27.86 3.25 35.06
N VAL A 76 27.27 3.11 33.87
CA VAL A 76 26.82 1.82 33.33
C VAL A 76 27.76 1.34 32.22
N HIS A 77 28.19 0.08 32.29
CA HIS A 77 29.03 -0.53 31.27
C HIS A 77 28.27 -0.62 29.94
N VAL A 78 28.82 -0.04 28.87
CA VAL A 78 28.25 -0.07 27.53
C VAL A 78 29.07 -1.02 26.66
N GLN A 79 28.42 -2.06 26.16
CA GLN A 79 29.01 -2.97 25.18
C GLN A 79 28.74 -2.47 23.76
N ASP A 80 29.71 -2.68 22.88
CA ASP A 80 29.52 -2.42 21.46
C ASP A 80 28.51 -3.42 20.87
N ARG A 81 27.63 -2.93 19.99
CA ARG A 81 26.66 -3.74 19.25
C ARG A 81 27.25 -4.34 17.98
N GLY A 82 28.50 -3.99 17.65
CA GLY A 82 29.23 -4.44 16.46
C GLY A 82 29.06 -3.54 15.24
N ASN A 83 28.59 -2.30 15.42
CA ASN A 83 28.48 -1.34 14.33
C ASN A 83 29.77 -0.53 14.22
N GLU A 84 30.52 -0.76 13.15
CA GLU A 84 31.79 -0.08 12.91
C GLU A 84 31.64 1.07 11.90
N ALA A 85 32.51 2.08 12.02
CA ALA A 85 32.57 3.17 11.07
C ALA A 85 33.18 2.67 9.75
N LEU A 86 32.35 2.49 8.73
CA LEU A 86 32.80 2.03 7.42
C LEU A 86 33.63 3.10 6.69
N PRO A 87 34.70 2.72 6.00
CA PRO A 87 35.46 3.65 5.17
C PRO A 87 34.59 4.13 3.99
N ILE A 88 34.80 5.39 3.61
CA ILE A 88 33.96 6.11 2.63
C ILE A 88 33.86 5.35 1.30
N ASP A 89 34.93 4.69 0.87
CA ASP A 89 34.94 3.97 -0.41
C ASP A 89 34.06 2.72 -0.39
N ILE A 90 33.99 1.99 0.73
CA ILE A 90 33.03 0.88 0.90
C ILE A 90 31.60 1.42 0.90
N VAL A 91 31.36 2.53 1.61
CA VAL A 91 30.03 3.17 1.63
C VAL A 91 29.59 3.59 0.22
N LYS A 92 30.49 4.11 -0.63
CA LYS A 92 30.18 4.43 -2.03
C LYS A 92 29.73 3.21 -2.82
N VAL A 93 30.43 2.08 -2.65
CA VAL A 93 30.10 0.82 -3.33
C VAL A 93 28.72 0.33 -2.89
N LEU A 94 28.46 0.28 -1.58
CA LEU A 94 27.17 -0.14 -1.03
C LEU A 94 26.03 0.75 -1.54
N LYS A 95 26.21 2.07 -1.52
CA LYS A 95 25.21 3.01 -2.04
C LYS A 95 24.97 2.87 -3.54
N THR A 96 26.00 2.55 -4.31
CA THR A 96 25.87 2.29 -5.76
C THR A 96 25.11 0.99 -6.02
N GLN A 97 25.33 -0.05 -5.20
CA GLN A 97 24.57 -1.30 -5.27
C GLN A 97 23.09 -1.07 -4.93
N ASP A 98 22.80 -0.33 -3.84
CA ASP A 98 21.44 0.04 -3.45
C ASP A 98 20.72 0.85 -4.55
N GLU A 99 21.38 1.84 -5.12
CA GLU A 99 20.85 2.67 -6.20
C GLU A 99 20.48 1.82 -7.43
N ASN A 100 21.35 0.88 -7.81
CA ASN A 100 21.10 -0.02 -8.92
C ASN A 100 19.97 -1.01 -8.61
N TYR A 101 19.87 -1.52 -7.39
CA TYR A 101 18.75 -2.36 -6.97
C TYR A 101 17.42 -1.61 -7.04
N ILE A 102 17.36 -0.35 -6.58
CA ILE A 102 16.15 0.47 -6.69
C ILE A 102 15.79 0.74 -8.16
N ARG A 103 16.78 1.03 -9.02
CA ARG A 103 16.57 1.19 -10.46
C ARG A 103 15.93 -0.03 -11.10
N THR A 104 16.46 -1.23 -10.83
CA THR A 104 15.92 -2.47 -11.42
C THR A 104 14.53 -2.79 -10.85
N ALA A 105 14.33 -2.62 -9.54
CA ALA A 105 13.02 -2.76 -8.90
C ALA A 105 11.98 -1.82 -9.53
N ARG A 106 12.35 -0.55 -9.74
CA ARG A 106 11.51 0.45 -10.40
C ARG A 106 11.21 0.11 -11.85
N ALA A 107 12.21 -0.28 -12.65
CA ALA A 107 12.01 -0.71 -14.04
C ALA A 107 11.05 -1.91 -14.14
N SER A 108 11.17 -2.89 -13.24
CA SER A 108 10.24 -4.02 -13.17
C SER A 108 8.82 -3.57 -12.77
N GLY A 109 8.71 -2.56 -11.90
CA GLY A 109 7.46 -1.94 -11.49
C GLY A 109 6.77 -1.21 -12.64
N LEU A 110 7.52 -0.43 -13.43
CA LEU A 110 7.02 0.29 -14.60
C LEU A 110 6.43 -0.66 -15.64
N LYS A 111 7.11 -1.77 -15.96
CA LYS A 111 6.57 -2.81 -16.87
C LYS A 111 5.23 -3.37 -16.38
N LYS A 112 5.07 -3.57 -15.07
CA LYS A 112 3.81 -4.04 -14.47
C LYS A 112 2.72 -2.96 -14.53
N ILE A 113 3.07 -1.70 -14.33
CA ILE A 113 2.16 -0.56 -14.51
C ILE A 113 1.70 -0.48 -15.97
N GLU A 114 2.60 -0.60 -16.93
CA GLU A 114 2.28 -0.62 -18.37
C GLU A 114 1.33 -1.76 -18.72
N LYS A 115 1.56 -2.97 -18.19
CA LYS A 115 0.64 -4.10 -18.38
C LYS A 115 -0.75 -3.84 -17.82
N LEU A 116 -0.86 -3.24 -16.63
CA LEU A 116 -2.15 -2.88 -16.04
C LEU A 116 -2.83 -1.76 -16.83
N LYS A 117 -2.06 -0.78 -17.32
CA LYS A 117 -2.58 0.27 -18.21
C LYS A 117 -3.16 -0.35 -19.49
N SER A 118 -2.45 -1.27 -20.14
CA SER A 118 -2.95 -1.94 -21.34
C SER A 118 -4.20 -2.79 -21.07
N GLN A 119 -4.25 -3.48 -19.93
CA GLN A 119 -5.44 -4.24 -19.51
C GLN A 119 -6.63 -3.30 -19.27
N LEU A 120 -6.44 -2.21 -18.54
CA LEU A 120 -7.49 -1.21 -18.33
C LEU A 120 -7.95 -0.60 -19.66
N THR A 121 -7.04 -0.16 -20.54
CA THR A 121 -7.41 0.40 -21.86
C THR A 121 -8.19 -0.59 -22.74
N SER A 122 -7.96 -1.89 -22.61
CA SER A 122 -8.72 -2.90 -23.36
C SER A 122 -10.16 -3.12 -22.88
N LEU A 123 -10.50 -2.67 -21.67
CA LEU A 123 -11.86 -2.78 -21.13
C LEU A 123 -12.75 -1.68 -21.73
N ALA A 124 -13.68 -2.06 -22.60
CA ALA A 124 -14.62 -1.15 -23.28
C ALA A 124 -15.50 -0.34 -22.30
N ASP A 125 -15.90 -0.95 -21.17
CA ASP A 125 -16.67 -0.30 -20.10
C ASP A 125 -16.03 0.99 -19.56
N LEU A 126 -14.71 1.17 -19.67
CA LEU A 126 -14.04 2.40 -19.25
C LEU A 126 -14.46 3.63 -20.08
N PHE A 127 -14.72 3.42 -21.38
CA PHE A 127 -15.06 4.49 -22.30
C PHE A 127 -16.56 4.74 -22.34
N GLU A 128 -17.39 3.70 -22.28
CA GLU A 128 -18.85 3.82 -22.27
C GLU A 128 -19.37 4.60 -21.05
N GLN A 129 -18.79 4.34 -19.87
CA GLN A 129 -19.18 5.04 -18.64
C GLN A 129 -18.72 6.49 -18.56
N ASN A 130 -17.69 6.89 -19.32
CA ASN A 130 -17.29 8.29 -19.44
C ASN A 130 -18.18 9.07 -20.42
N ALA A 131 -18.84 8.39 -21.37
CA ALA A 131 -19.67 9.00 -22.40
C ALA A 131 -21.17 9.05 -22.04
N SER A 132 -21.65 8.17 -21.15
CA SER A 132 -23.05 8.16 -20.72
C SER A 132 -23.35 9.32 -19.76
N ALA A 133 -24.21 10.25 -20.18
CA ALA A 133 -24.66 11.42 -19.41
C ALA A 133 -25.78 11.13 -18.39
N ASP A 134 -26.02 9.86 -18.06
CA ASP A 134 -27.07 9.45 -17.14
C ASP A 134 -26.54 9.47 -15.69
N GLU A 135 -26.97 10.46 -14.91
CA GLU A 135 -26.41 10.77 -13.59
C GLU A 135 -26.75 9.72 -12.50
N ASN A 136 -27.69 8.81 -12.76
CA ASN A 136 -28.27 7.89 -11.76
C ASN A 136 -27.77 6.43 -11.81
N ARG A 137 -26.72 6.11 -12.58
CA ARG A 137 -26.16 4.73 -12.60
C ARG A 137 -25.24 4.47 -11.40
N GLU A 138 -25.54 3.42 -10.63
CA GLU A 138 -24.79 2.99 -9.44
C GLU A 138 -23.33 2.56 -9.72
N ASP A 139 -22.97 2.26 -10.98
CA ASP A 139 -21.64 1.79 -11.40
C ASP A 139 -20.63 2.90 -11.77
N LYS A 140 -20.90 4.16 -11.41
CA LYS A 140 -20.07 5.31 -11.80
C LYS A 140 -18.69 5.25 -11.13
N LEU A 141 -17.64 5.59 -11.89
CA LEU A 141 -16.30 5.79 -11.33
C LEU A 141 -16.30 6.91 -10.30
N SER A 142 -15.62 6.68 -9.18
CA SER A 142 -15.34 7.74 -8.21
C SER A 142 -14.45 8.84 -8.84
N ASN A 143 -14.56 10.06 -8.33
CA ASN A 143 -13.71 11.18 -8.78
C ASN A 143 -12.21 10.86 -8.61
N GLU A 144 -11.84 10.12 -7.56
CA GLU A 144 -10.47 9.68 -7.31
C GLU A 144 -9.97 8.72 -8.38
N GLU A 145 -10.81 7.78 -8.83
CA GLU A 145 -10.47 6.85 -9.91
C GLU A 145 -10.34 7.56 -11.26
N LEU A 146 -11.18 8.55 -11.54
CA LEU A 146 -11.05 9.40 -12.72
C LEU A 146 -9.74 10.20 -12.70
N GLU A 147 -9.36 10.77 -11.56
CA GLU A 147 -8.06 11.41 -11.40
C GLU A 147 -6.90 10.43 -11.58
N LEU A 148 -7.01 9.21 -11.05
CA LEU A 148 -6.00 8.17 -11.21
C LEU A 148 -5.82 7.80 -12.68
N LEU A 149 -6.91 7.63 -13.43
CA LEU A 149 -6.89 7.36 -14.87
C LEU A 149 -6.28 8.52 -15.66
N ARG A 150 -6.53 9.78 -15.26
CA ARG A 150 -5.87 10.97 -15.84
C ARG A 150 -4.38 11.01 -15.49
N LYS A 151 -4.00 10.78 -14.23
CA LYS A 151 -2.59 10.70 -13.76
C LYS A 151 -1.83 9.56 -14.46
N ALA A 152 -2.51 8.46 -14.74
CA ALA A 152 -1.97 7.32 -15.48
C ALA A 152 -1.84 7.60 -16.98
N GLY A 153 -2.48 8.67 -17.50
CA GLY A 153 -2.50 9.02 -18.91
C GLY A 153 -3.40 8.12 -19.78
N ILE A 154 -4.34 7.40 -19.17
CA ILE A 154 -5.31 6.55 -19.88
C ILE A 154 -6.45 7.41 -20.43
N LEU A 155 -6.97 8.33 -19.60
CA LEU A 155 -7.93 9.34 -20.04
C LEU A 155 -7.17 10.61 -20.46
N GLN A 156 -7.47 11.13 -21.65
CA GLN A 156 -6.95 12.43 -22.07
C GLN A 156 -7.49 13.48 -21.10
N GLY A 157 -6.58 14.18 -20.41
CA GLY A 157 -6.97 15.30 -19.55
C GLY A 157 -7.61 16.41 -20.38
N ASN A 158 -8.57 17.13 -19.78
CA ASN A 158 -9.15 18.35 -20.36
C ASN A 158 -8.06 19.44 -20.45
N SER A 159 -7.14 19.31 -21.40
CA SER A 159 -6.25 20.39 -21.78
C SER A 159 -7.04 21.37 -22.66
N PRO A 160 -6.97 22.69 -22.43
CA PRO A 160 -7.74 23.68 -23.20
C PRO A 160 -7.27 23.84 -24.66
N SER A 161 -6.41 22.94 -25.18
CA SER A 161 -5.85 23.02 -26.53
C SER A 161 -6.02 21.76 -27.40
N SER A 162 -6.56 20.66 -26.88
CA SER A 162 -6.98 19.56 -27.76
C SER A 162 -8.40 19.83 -28.25
N SER A 163 -8.50 20.63 -29.30
CA SER A 163 -9.61 20.57 -30.26
C SER A 163 -10.06 19.13 -30.39
N CYS A 164 -11.37 18.90 -30.22
CA CYS A 164 -11.97 17.58 -30.29
C CYS A 164 -11.37 16.84 -31.48
N ARG A 165 -10.60 15.77 -31.21
CA ARG A 165 -10.33 14.81 -32.28
C ARG A 165 -11.72 14.24 -32.56
N LYS A 166 -12.39 14.81 -33.57
CA LYS A 166 -13.68 14.34 -34.07
C LYS A 166 -13.56 12.82 -34.09
N ALA A 167 -14.49 12.14 -33.41
CA ALA A 167 -14.51 10.68 -33.35
C ALA A 167 -14.15 10.15 -34.74
N LYS A 168 -13.19 9.21 -34.83
CA LYS A 168 -12.76 8.66 -36.11
C LYS A 168 -14.02 8.22 -36.84
N LYS A 169 -14.39 8.95 -37.89
CA LYS A 169 -15.59 8.63 -38.67
C LYS A 169 -15.34 7.26 -39.27
N HIS A 170 -16.22 6.31 -38.98
CA HIS A 170 -16.18 5.03 -39.66
C HIS A 170 -16.63 5.27 -41.10
N PHE A 171 -15.66 5.30 -42.02
CA PHE A 171 -15.95 5.50 -43.43
C PHE A 171 -16.37 4.17 -44.03
N ILE A 172 -17.58 4.16 -44.61
CA ILE A 172 -18.11 3.02 -45.36
C ILE A 172 -17.95 3.38 -46.83
N PHE A 173 -17.12 2.63 -47.56
CA PHE A 173 -16.98 2.77 -49.01
C PHE A 173 -18.01 1.87 -49.68
N VAL A 174 -18.68 2.39 -50.70
CA VAL A 174 -19.77 1.72 -51.41
C VAL A 174 -19.56 1.90 -52.91
N GLU A 175 -19.85 0.87 -53.71
CA GLU A 175 -19.55 0.83 -55.15
C GLU A 175 -20.55 1.62 -56.00
N ASN A 176 -21.82 1.71 -55.57
CA ASN A 176 -22.88 2.40 -56.29
C ASN A 176 -23.59 3.48 -55.45
N GLU A 177 -24.02 4.57 -56.08
CA GLU A 177 -24.74 5.68 -55.42
C GLU A 177 -26.07 5.22 -54.79
N GLU A 178 -26.74 4.24 -55.39
CA GLU A 178 -27.99 3.67 -54.88
C GLU A 178 -27.80 2.91 -53.56
N GLU A 179 -26.66 2.26 -53.37
CA GLU A 179 -26.33 1.54 -52.13
C GLU A 179 -25.96 2.50 -51.00
N ALA A 180 -25.28 3.61 -51.31
CA ALA A 180 -25.00 4.66 -50.35
C ALA A 180 -26.31 5.26 -49.79
N GLN A 181 -27.31 5.47 -50.65
CA GLN A 181 -28.64 5.94 -50.22
C GLN A 181 -29.34 4.94 -49.30
N LYS A 182 -29.27 3.63 -49.57
CA LYS A 182 -29.84 2.59 -48.69
C LYS A 182 -29.25 2.62 -47.28
N TYR A 183 -27.92 2.77 -47.15
CA TYR A 183 -27.28 2.89 -45.83
C TYR A 183 -27.71 4.16 -45.08
N THR A 184 -27.89 5.29 -45.78
CA THR A 184 -28.39 6.51 -45.14
C THR A 184 -29.86 6.42 -44.72
N GLN A 185 -30.71 5.79 -45.52
CA GLN A 185 -32.14 5.57 -45.21
C GLN A 185 -32.32 4.59 -44.05
N ARG A 186 -31.54 3.48 -44.02
CA ARG A 186 -31.52 2.51 -42.92
C ARG A 186 -31.14 3.18 -41.59
N SER A 187 -30.15 4.07 -41.61
CA SER A 187 -29.73 4.83 -40.42
C SER A 187 -30.80 5.79 -39.90
N GLN A 188 -31.68 6.31 -40.75
CA GLN A 188 -32.76 7.21 -40.33
C GLN A 188 -33.98 6.45 -39.79
N GLN A 189 -34.21 5.21 -40.26
CA GLN A 189 -35.32 4.37 -39.81
C GLN A 189 -35.10 3.74 -38.42
N SER A 190 -33.84 3.57 -37.99
CA SER A 190 -33.49 3.00 -36.67
C SER A 190 -33.37 4.04 -35.54
N ALA A 191 -33.85 5.28 -35.75
CA ALA A 191 -33.72 6.38 -34.80
C ALA A 191 -34.92 6.54 -33.85
N THR A 192 -35.60 5.45 -33.50
CA THR A 192 -36.54 5.39 -32.36
C THR A 192 -35.92 4.53 -31.25
N PRO A 193 -36.08 4.88 -29.96
CA PRO A 193 -35.54 4.10 -28.85
C PRO A 193 -36.48 2.92 -28.58
N ALA A 194 -36.51 1.96 -29.50
CA ALA A 194 -37.24 0.72 -29.34
C ALA A 194 -36.23 -0.42 -29.32
N VAL A 195 -36.28 -1.17 -28.22
CA VAL A 195 -35.80 -2.54 -27.97
C VAL A 195 -34.94 -3.14 -29.08
N ASP A 196 -33.71 -3.50 -28.72
CA ASP A 196 -32.70 -4.23 -29.50
C ASP A 196 -33.26 -5.57 -30.04
N GLU A 197 -34.14 -5.50 -31.04
CA GLU A 197 -34.40 -6.61 -31.93
C GLU A 197 -33.21 -6.69 -32.88
N SER A 198 -32.34 -7.64 -32.59
CA SER A 198 -31.29 -8.13 -33.47
C SER A 198 -31.81 -8.19 -34.91
N ALA A 199 -31.46 -7.18 -35.70
CA ALA A 199 -31.73 -7.18 -37.12
C ALA A 199 -31.04 -8.42 -37.69
N ASP A 200 -31.81 -9.28 -38.34
CA ASP A 200 -31.30 -10.40 -39.12
C ASP A 200 -30.35 -9.81 -40.19
N ILE A 201 -29.08 -9.74 -39.84
CA ILE A 201 -27.97 -9.55 -40.77
C ILE A 201 -27.91 -10.91 -41.48
N ASP A 202 -28.19 -10.93 -42.78
CA ASP A 202 -27.85 -12.09 -43.59
C ASP A 202 -26.35 -12.35 -43.38
N ASP A 203 -26.03 -13.39 -42.60
CA ASP A 203 -24.68 -13.84 -42.31
C ASP A 203 -24.01 -14.18 -43.65
N VAL A 204 -23.34 -13.21 -44.25
CA VAL A 204 -22.39 -13.48 -45.31
C VAL A 204 -21.26 -14.26 -44.64
N ASP A 205 -21.20 -15.57 -44.94
CA ASP A 205 -20.17 -16.47 -44.41
C ASP A 205 -18.79 -16.02 -44.90
N LEU A 206 -18.11 -15.22 -44.08
CA LEU A 206 -16.75 -14.72 -44.33
C LEU A 206 -15.67 -15.81 -44.12
N GLY A 207 -16.05 -17.09 -44.00
CA GLY A 207 -15.10 -18.22 -43.89
C GLY A 207 -14.39 -18.33 -42.54
N TRP A 208 -14.87 -17.59 -41.53
CA TRP A 208 -14.36 -17.72 -40.17
C TRP A 208 -14.91 -19.01 -39.56
N LYS A 209 -14.01 -19.91 -39.16
CA LYS A 209 -14.40 -21.20 -38.55
C LYS A 209 -15.21 -20.97 -37.28
N GLN A 210 -16.53 -21.04 -37.39
CA GLN A 210 -17.42 -21.11 -36.25
C GLN A 210 -17.12 -22.41 -35.49
N PRO A 211 -17.02 -22.38 -34.14
CA PRO A 211 -16.88 -23.60 -33.37
C PRO A 211 -18.11 -24.48 -33.64
N ILE A 212 -17.87 -25.71 -34.08
CA ILE A 212 -18.89 -26.68 -34.48
C ILE A 212 -19.84 -26.91 -33.30
N LYS A 213 -20.98 -26.21 -33.30
CA LYS A 213 -22.11 -26.57 -32.46
C LYS A 213 -22.77 -27.78 -33.14
N SER A 214 -22.76 -28.90 -32.44
CA SER A 214 -23.48 -30.11 -32.81
C SER A 214 -24.93 -29.76 -33.14
N LEU A 215 -25.32 -30.06 -34.37
CA LEU A 215 -26.65 -29.87 -34.93
C LEU A 215 -27.65 -30.77 -34.21
N GLU A 216 -28.37 -30.22 -33.24
CA GLU A 216 -29.70 -30.69 -32.87
C GLU A 216 -30.51 -29.56 -32.20
N ALA A 217 -30.95 -28.59 -33.02
CA ALA A 217 -32.05 -27.72 -32.64
C ALA A 217 -32.81 -27.26 -33.90
N LYS A 218 -33.93 -27.91 -34.14
CA LYS A 218 -34.91 -27.60 -35.19
C LYS A 218 -35.36 -26.13 -35.10
N LYS A 219 -35.48 -25.48 -36.27
CA LYS A 219 -36.23 -24.25 -36.50
C LYS A 219 -37.60 -24.31 -35.81
N LYS A 220 -37.73 -23.68 -34.64
CA LYS A 220 -39.01 -23.29 -34.05
C LYS A 220 -39.22 -21.82 -34.35
N ARG A 221 -40.33 -21.52 -35.02
CA ARG A 221 -40.88 -20.18 -35.23
C ARG A 221 -40.91 -19.43 -33.90
N ARG A 222 -40.46 -18.16 -33.91
CA ARG A 222 -40.47 -17.22 -32.78
C ARG A 222 -41.87 -17.21 -32.14
N LYS A 223 -41.99 -17.91 -31.02
CA LYS A 223 -43.06 -17.72 -30.04
C LYS A 223 -42.40 -16.88 -28.95
N SER A 224 -43.03 -15.77 -28.57
CA SER A 224 -42.57 -14.85 -27.52
C SER A 224 -41.89 -15.60 -26.39
N ILE A 225 -40.64 -15.26 -26.11
CA ILE A 225 -39.87 -15.80 -24.98
C ILE A 225 -40.72 -15.52 -23.72
N PRO A 226 -40.99 -16.52 -22.86
CA PRO A 226 -41.73 -16.29 -21.62
C PRO A 226 -41.04 -15.21 -20.77
N GLU A 227 -41.79 -14.32 -20.11
CA GLU A 227 -41.23 -13.28 -19.21
C GLU A 227 -40.22 -13.86 -18.19
N ALA A 228 -40.46 -15.07 -17.69
CA ALA A 228 -39.55 -15.77 -16.77
C ALA A 228 -38.16 -16.08 -17.36
N ASP A 229 -38.06 -16.42 -18.65
CA ASP A 229 -36.76 -16.68 -19.31
C ASP A 229 -36.00 -15.38 -19.62
N MET A 230 -36.71 -14.24 -19.71
CA MET A 230 -36.13 -12.91 -19.87
C MET A 230 -35.58 -12.38 -18.54
N GLU A 231 -36.28 -12.64 -17.44
CA GLU A 231 -35.83 -12.29 -16.08
C GLU A 231 -34.54 -13.04 -15.69
N ASP A 232 -34.46 -14.35 -15.97
CA ASP A 232 -33.26 -15.15 -15.70
C ASP A 232 -32.04 -14.67 -16.52
N GLN A 233 -32.26 -14.28 -17.79
CA GLN A 233 -31.20 -13.70 -18.62
C GLN A 233 -30.74 -12.33 -18.11
N HIS A 234 -31.66 -11.51 -17.60
CA HIS A 234 -31.34 -10.20 -17.02
C HIS A 234 -30.51 -10.33 -15.74
N VAL A 235 -30.85 -11.29 -14.88
CA VAL A 235 -30.11 -11.59 -13.64
C VAL A 235 -28.68 -12.05 -13.97
N VAL A 236 -28.52 -12.98 -14.92
CA VAL A 236 -27.19 -13.44 -15.35
C VAL A 236 -26.37 -12.30 -15.99
N ALA A 237 -27.00 -11.41 -16.75
CA ALA A 237 -26.34 -10.24 -17.31
C ALA A 237 -25.89 -9.25 -16.23
N GLN A 238 -26.69 -9.05 -15.19
CA GLN A 238 -26.38 -8.19 -14.06
C GLN A 238 -25.21 -8.74 -13.22
N GLU A 239 -25.18 -10.05 -12.93
CA GLU A 239 -24.05 -10.69 -12.25
C GLU A 239 -22.74 -10.58 -13.04
N ARG A 240 -22.81 -10.72 -14.37
CA ARG A 240 -21.65 -10.51 -15.26
C ARG A 240 -21.16 -9.07 -15.19
N ARG A 241 -22.06 -8.09 -15.17
CA ARG A 241 -21.72 -6.66 -15.05
C ARG A 241 -21.10 -6.34 -13.69
N GLU A 242 -21.64 -6.87 -12.60
CA GLU A 242 -21.06 -6.70 -11.27
C GLU A 242 -19.67 -7.33 -11.14
N SER A 243 -19.48 -8.53 -11.67
CA SER A 243 -18.17 -9.20 -11.66
C SER A 243 -17.14 -8.44 -12.49
N ALA A 244 -17.54 -7.87 -13.64
CA ALA A 244 -16.70 -6.97 -14.44
C ALA A 244 -16.35 -5.68 -13.68
N SER A 245 -17.32 -5.06 -12.99
CA SER A 245 -17.12 -3.87 -12.15
C SER A 245 -16.16 -4.15 -10.97
N LYS A 246 -16.31 -5.30 -10.31
CA LYS A 246 -15.40 -5.78 -9.25
C LYS A 246 -13.99 -6.02 -9.78
N HIS A 247 -13.84 -6.65 -10.95
CA HIS A 247 -12.54 -6.87 -11.58
C HIS A 247 -11.85 -5.53 -11.94
N ARG A 248 -12.60 -4.60 -12.51
CA ARG A 248 -12.12 -3.27 -12.85
C ARG A 248 -11.68 -2.48 -11.63
N SER A 249 -12.49 -2.42 -10.58
CA SER A 249 -12.12 -1.73 -9.34
C SER A 249 -10.87 -2.33 -8.70
N HIS A 250 -10.69 -3.65 -8.79
CA HIS A 250 -9.45 -4.32 -8.38
C HIS A 250 -8.23 -3.84 -9.19
N LEU A 251 -8.34 -3.78 -10.52
CA LEU A 251 -7.27 -3.27 -11.39
C LEU A 251 -6.93 -1.80 -11.11
N LEU A 252 -7.93 -0.95 -10.85
CA LEU A 252 -7.74 0.46 -10.51
C LEU A 252 -7.03 0.63 -9.16
N LYS A 253 -7.42 -0.15 -8.15
CA LYS A 253 -6.76 -0.19 -6.83
C LYS A 253 -5.31 -0.70 -6.95
N GLU A 254 -5.08 -1.71 -7.78
CA GLU A 254 -3.72 -2.22 -8.02
C GLU A 254 -2.86 -1.17 -8.74
N LEU A 255 -3.41 -0.51 -9.76
CA LEU A 255 -2.75 0.55 -10.49
C LEU A 255 -2.38 1.71 -9.55
N SER A 256 -3.32 2.17 -8.71
CA SER A 256 -3.07 3.27 -7.78
C SER A 256 -1.96 2.95 -6.78
N ALA A 257 -2.00 1.75 -6.19
CA ALA A 257 -0.96 1.27 -5.27
C ALA A 257 0.41 1.18 -5.96
N ARG A 258 0.46 0.76 -7.22
CA ARG A 258 1.72 0.69 -7.99
C ARG A 258 2.25 2.06 -8.37
N LEU A 259 1.38 3.00 -8.75
CA LEU A 259 1.78 4.39 -9.02
C LEU A 259 2.35 5.05 -7.77
N ALA A 260 1.70 4.87 -6.61
CA ALA A 260 2.21 5.35 -5.33
C ALA A 260 3.60 4.76 -5.01
N ARG A 261 3.78 3.46 -5.22
CA ARG A 261 5.08 2.80 -5.06
C ARG A 261 6.13 3.32 -6.05
N ASP A 262 5.80 3.55 -7.32
CA ASP A 262 6.75 4.12 -8.30
C ASP A 262 7.21 5.52 -7.87
N ILE A 263 6.29 6.35 -7.37
CA ILE A 263 6.62 7.67 -6.83
C ILE A 263 7.62 7.56 -5.67
N GLN A 264 7.38 6.64 -4.72
CA GLN A 264 8.29 6.39 -3.61
C GLN A 264 9.66 5.88 -4.07
N LEU A 265 9.70 4.92 -4.99
CA LEU A 265 10.95 4.39 -5.55
C LEU A 265 11.71 5.45 -6.32
N ARG A 266 11.01 6.32 -7.06
CA ARG A 266 11.62 7.45 -7.78
C ARG A 266 12.24 8.48 -6.82
N TYR A 267 11.61 8.73 -5.67
CA TYR A 267 12.18 9.60 -4.64
C TYR A 267 13.40 8.96 -3.98
N ALA A 268 13.34 7.68 -3.66
CA ALA A 268 14.48 6.93 -3.10
C ALA A 268 15.65 6.85 -4.09
N GLU A 269 15.38 6.58 -5.37
CA GLU A 269 16.36 6.59 -6.46
C GLU A 269 17.09 7.94 -6.52
N ARG A 270 16.33 9.04 -6.58
CA ARG A 270 16.89 10.40 -6.60
C ARG A 270 17.70 10.71 -5.34
N GLU A 271 17.26 10.24 -4.18
CA GLU A 271 18.00 10.44 -2.93
C GLU A 271 19.34 9.71 -2.95
N LEU A 272 19.35 8.43 -3.35
CA LEU A 272 20.59 7.66 -3.43
C LEU A 272 21.55 8.22 -4.48
N GLU A 273 21.02 8.64 -5.63
CA GLU A 273 21.81 9.31 -6.66
C GLU A 273 22.43 10.60 -6.11
N MET A 274 21.64 11.43 -5.41
CA MET A 274 22.13 12.63 -4.75
C MET A 274 23.18 12.31 -3.68
N GLN A 275 22.96 11.29 -2.84
CA GLN A 275 23.95 10.83 -1.85
C GLN A 275 25.25 10.39 -2.52
N ARG A 276 25.17 9.62 -3.62
CA ARG A 276 26.34 9.15 -4.38
C ARG A 276 27.12 10.32 -4.98
N LEU A 277 26.42 11.27 -5.60
CA LEU A 277 27.05 12.49 -6.12
C LEU A 277 27.68 13.30 -4.98
N MET A 278 27.00 13.38 -3.83
CA MET A 278 27.52 13.92 -2.55
C MET A 278 28.57 13.01 -1.91
N MET A 279 29.02 11.92 -2.50
CA MET A 279 30.22 11.22 -2.05
C MET A 279 31.33 11.33 -3.10
N GLY A 280 31.02 11.86 -4.28
CA GLY A 280 31.96 12.20 -5.32
C GLY A 280 32.91 13.33 -4.95
N LYS A 281 33.95 13.48 -5.76
CA LYS A 281 34.95 14.54 -5.66
C LYS A 281 34.31 15.88 -6.08
N GLY A 282 34.73 16.96 -5.43
CA GLY A 282 34.31 18.33 -5.77
C GLY A 282 33.80 19.13 -4.58
N ALA A 283 33.90 20.46 -4.69
CA ALA A 283 33.35 21.36 -3.69
C ALA A 283 31.81 21.38 -3.77
N ARG A 284 31.18 21.48 -2.61
CA ARG A 284 29.72 21.51 -2.47
C ARG A 284 29.35 22.60 -1.47
N ARG A 285 28.23 23.28 -1.72
CA ARG A 285 27.68 24.25 -0.78
C ARG A 285 26.22 23.95 -0.54
N LYS A 286 25.86 23.75 0.72
CA LYS A 286 24.46 23.59 1.12
C LYS A 286 23.78 24.96 0.96
N VAL A 287 22.76 25.03 0.12
CA VAL A 287 22.05 26.29 -0.17
C VAL A 287 20.88 26.49 0.80
N ARG A 288 20.12 25.42 1.08
CA ARG A 288 18.99 25.45 2.03
C ARG A 288 19.02 24.21 2.92
N GLY A 289 18.59 24.39 4.18
CA GLY A 289 18.41 23.32 5.16
C GLY A 289 17.26 22.37 4.82
N ALA A 290 17.13 21.28 5.59
CA ALA A 290 15.87 20.55 5.63
C ALA A 290 14.91 21.39 6.47
N GLU A 291 14.00 22.09 5.81
CA GLU A 291 12.96 22.87 6.47
C GLU A 291 11.82 21.93 6.83
N ARG A 292 11.40 21.94 8.09
CA ARG A 292 10.17 21.26 8.48
C ARG A 292 9.06 22.05 7.79
N VAL A 293 8.36 21.39 6.87
CA VAL A 293 7.13 21.96 6.30
C VAL A 293 6.10 21.86 7.41
N ASP A 294 6.02 22.90 8.24
CA ASP A 294 4.81 23.14 9.01
C ASP A 294 3.74 23.44 7.95
N SER A 295 2.85 22.47 7.74
CA SER A 295 1.65 22.68 6.93
C SER A 295 0.90 23.83 7.57
N GLY A 296 0.83 24.96 6.87
CA GLY A 296 0.07 26.13 7.30
C GLY A 296 -1.38 25.73 7.54
N ALA A 297 -1.71 25.49 8.80
CA ALA A 297 -3.04 25.75 9.31
C ALA A 297 -2.98 27.22 9.76
N GLU A 298 -3.76 28.06 9.09
CA GLU A 298 -4.08 29.40 9.58
C GLU A 298 -4.83 29.21 10.91
N ASP A 299 -4.10 29.27 12.02
CA ASP A 299 -4.72 29.40 13.33
C ASP A 299 -5.05 30.88 13.51
N GLY A 300 -6.34 31.18 13.42
CA GLY A 300 -6.91 32.50 13.66
C GLY A 300 -6.53 33.02 15.04
N GLU A 301 -6.35 34.33 15.09
CA GLU A 301 -6.19 35.12 16.31
C GLU A 301 -7.22 34.71 17.37
N SER A 302 -6.73 34.26 18.53
CA SER A 302 -7.39 34.49 19.79
C SER A 302 -6.38 35.17 20.70
N ASP A 303 -6.60 36.47 20.82
CA ASP A 303 -6.17 37.31 21.94
C ASP A 303 -6.67 36.68 23.25
N ASP A 304 -5.77 36.53 24.23
CA ASP A 304 -6.02 36.72 25.67
C ASP A 304 -4.83 36.19 26.51
N GLY A 305 -4.10 37.13 27.12
CA GLY A 305 -3.75 37.12 28.55
C GLY A 305 -2.66 36.17 29.10
N GLU A 306 -1.46 36.73 29.25
CA GLU A 306 -0.59 36.71 30.47
C GLU A 306 -0.62 35.48 31.42
N ASP A 307 0.48 34.69 31.48
CA ASP A 307 1.47 34.76 32.57
C ASP A 307 2.45 33.54 32.63
N ASP A 308 3.70 33.92 32.89
CA ASP A 308 4.87 33.25 33.48
C ASP A 308 4.87 31.72 33.81
N ASP A 309 5.89 31.02 33.31
CA ASP A 309 6.99 30.42 34.10
C ASP A 309 7.58 29.13 33.45
N GLY A 310 8.90 29.03 33.46
CA GLY A 310 9.68 28.08 32.68
C GLY A 310 9.69 26.66 33.25
N ARG A 311 9.36 25.65 32.42
CA ARG A 311 9.86 24.27 32.59
C ARG A 311 9.73 23.44 31.30
N ARG A 312 10.86 23.25 30.61
CA ARG A 312 10.99 22.29 29.50
C ARG A 312 10.90 20.85 30.04
N LYS A 313 9.72 20.23 29.93
CA LYS A 313 9.56 18.78 30.07
C LYS A 313 9.09 18.21 28.73
N GLY A 314 9.94 17.34 28.17
CA GLY A 314 9.64 16.58 26.95
C GLY A 314 8.48 15.62 27.17
N GLY A 315 7.59 15.58 26.18
CA GLY A 315 6.44 14.69 26.15
C GLY A 315 5.61 14.95 24.90
N SER A 316 6.15 14.62 23.71
CA SER A 316 5.31 14.56 22.51
C SER A 316 4.54 13.24 22.54
N SER A 317 3.32 13.32 23.04
CA SER A 317 2.27 12.34 22.81
C SER A 317 1.98 12.23 21.31
N GLY A 318 1.76 10.98 20.87
CA GLY A 318 1.55 10.64 19.48
C GLY A 318 0.37 11.37 18.88
N LYS A 319 0.61 12.03 17.74
CA LYS A 319 -0.42 12.65 16.93
C LYS A 319 -0.18 12.24 15.47
N GLY A 320 -1.13 11.45 14.96
CA GLY A 320 -1.48 11.31 13.56
C GLY A 320 -0.42 10.70 12.64
N ILE A 321 -0.82 9.67 11.91
CA ILE A 321 -0.16 9.20 10.70
C ILE A 321 -0.06 10.40 9.75
N ASN A 322 1.08 11.08 9.79
CA ASN A 322 1.43 12.10 8.82
C ASN A 322 2.03 11.34 7.64
N ASP A 323 1.28 11.27 6.55
CA ASP A 323 1.85 11.00 5.22
C ASP A 323 2.87 12.11 4.95
N LYS A 324 4.10 11.87 5.40
CA LYS A 324 5.25 12.73 5.17
C LYS A 324 5.47 12.73 3.66
N ALA A 325 4.89 13.71 2.98
CA ALA A 325 5.24 14.07 1.62
C ALA A 325 6.73 14.46 1.63
N TYR A 326 7.57 13.47 1.41
CA TYR A 326 9.01 13.59 1.31
C TYR A 326 9.34 14.59 0.21
N LYS A 327 9.82 15.79 0.59
CA LYS A 327 10.41 16.74 -0.36
C LYS A 327 11.91 16.42 -0.49
N PRO A 328 12.42 16.10 -1.69
CA PRO A 328 13.83 15.78 -1.88
C PRO A 328 14.71 17.00 -1.59
N ARG A 329 15.88 16.76 -0.97
CA ARG A 329 16.90 17.79 -0.73
C ARG A 329 17.47 18.28 -2.06
N VAL A 330 17.47 19.60 -2.30
CA VAL A 330 18.00 20.22 -3.53
C VAL A 330 19.42 20.73 -3.32
N TYR A 331 20.37 20.28 -4.16
CA TYR A 331 21.76 20.75 -4.18
C TYR A 331 22.10 21.31 -5.56
N LYS A 332 22.90 22.39 -5.61
CA LYS A 332 23.48 22.92 -6.85
C LYS A 332 24.95 22.50 -6.93
N TRP A 333 25.32 21.82 -8.02
CA TRP A 333 26.72 21.63 -8.40
C TRP A 333 27.23 22.88 -9.10
N LYS A 334 28.43 23.35 -8.73
CA LYS A 334 29.15 24.37 -9.51
C LYS A 334 30.17 23.66 -10.38
N VAL A 335 30.06 23.85 -11.69
CA VAL A 335 30.99 23.32 -12.69
C VAL A 335 32.31 24.10 -12.67
N GLU A 336 32.28 25.38 -12.30
CA GLU A 336 33.45 26.24 -12.32
C GLU A 336 34.22 26.22 -11.00
N ARG A 337 35.52 25.87 -11.09
CA ARG A 337 36.49 26.13 -10.02
C ARG A 337 36.70 27.64 -9.97
N LYS A 338 36.39 28.28 -8.84
CA LYS A 338 36.97 29.60 -8.55
C LYS A 338 38.48 29.41 -8.56
N ARG A 339 39.14 30.05 -9.53
CA ARG A 339 40.60 30.23 -9.54
C ARG A 339 41.02 31.09 -8.37
#